data_AF-A0A7D5GN48-F1
#
_entry.id   AF-A0A7D5GN48-F1
#
_cell.length_a   1.000
_cell.length_b   1.000
_cell.length_c   1.000
_cell.angle_alpha   90.00
_cell.angle_beta   90.00
_cell.angle_gamma   90.00
#
_symmetry.space_group_name_H-M   'P 1'
#
loop_
_entity.id
_entity.type
_entity.pdbx_description
1 polymer ?
#
loop_
_entity_poly.entity_id
_entity_poly.type
_entity_poly.pdbx_seq_one_letter_code
_entity_poly.pdbx_strand_id
1 'polypeptide(L)' 'MPDIGAPFGFDLSTTLVGSGFTLLVSSAVLRYGDRVSRFTNEELYGVGGAVLLVLGVVYGLFLVLRGDR' A
#
# COMPACT_ATOMS: atom_id res chain seq x y z
N MET A 1 -27.26 -18.94 12.25
CA MET A 1 -26.52 -17.70 11.93
C MET A 1 -25.59 -18.07 10.80
N PRO A 2 -25.68 -17.46 9.60
CA PRO A 2 -24.66 -17.69 8.59
C PRO A 2 -23.34 -17.18 9.15
N ASP A 3 -22.33 -18.05 9.24
CA ASP A 3 -20.98 -17.68 9.63
C ASP A 3 -20.47 -16.62 8.65
N ILE A 4 -20.45 -15.37 9.07
CA ILE A 4 -19.72 -14.26 8.43
C ILE A 4 -18.21 -14.40 8.73
N GLY A 5 -17.76 -15.60 9.11
CA GLY A 5 -16.36 -15.98 9.14
C GLY A 5 -15.99 -16.53 7.76
N ALA A 6 -15.56 -15.65 6.86
CA ALA A 6 -15.08 -16.06 5.55
C ALA A 6 -13.93 -17.08 5.73
N PRO A 7 -14.07 -18.33 5.25
CA PRO A 7 -13.03 -19.36 5.39
C PRO A 7 -11.77 -19.05 4.57
N PHE A 8 -11.81 -18.03 3.72
CA PHE A 8 -10.69 -17.52 2.93
C PHE A 8 -10.47 -16.01 3.14
N GLY A 9 -10.36 -15.55 4.39
CA GLY A 9 -9.55 -14.39 4.80
C GLY A 9 -9.72 -13.00 4.15
N PHE A 10 -10.66 -12.80 3.21
CA PHE A 10 -10.91 -11.51 2.59
C PHE A 10 -12.18 -10.90 3.17
N ASP A 11 -12.00 -10.09 4.21
CA ASP A 11 -13.05 -9.27 4.79
C ASP A 11 -13.48 -8.15 3.80
N LEU A 12 -14.74 -7.72 3.91
CA LEU A 12 -15.30 -6.59 3.18
C LEU A 12 -14.46 -5.32 3.43
N SER A 13 -13.96 -5.16 4.66
CA SER A 13 -13.07 -4.06 5.03
C SER A 13 -11.78 -4.07 4.20
N THR A 14 -11.09 -5.21 4.11
CA THR A 14 -9.87 -5.40 3.31
C THR A 14 -10.12 -5.09 1.84
N THR A 15 -11.27 -5.52 1.32
CA THR A 15 -11.65 -5.31 -0.09
C THR A 15 -11.93 -3.82 -0.38
N LEU A 16 -12.67 -3.14 0.50
CA LEU A 16 -12.94 -1.70 0.38
C LEU A 16 -11.68 -0.86 0.52
N VAL A 17 -10.80 -1.21 1.46
CA VAL A 17 -9.50 -0.54 1.62
C VAL A 17 -8.62 -0.75 0.39
N GLY A 18 -8.52 -1.98 -0.11
CA GLY A 18 -7.71 -2.30 -1.30
C GLY A 18 -8.20 -1.58 -2.57
N SER A 19 -9.52 -1.59 -2.81
CA SER A 19 -10.12 -0.88 -3.94
C SER A 19 -10.00 0.64 -3.81
N GLY A 20 -10.24 1.20 -2.63
CA GLY A 20 -10.05 2.63 -2.35
C GLY A 20 -8.59 3.08 -2.54
N PHE A 21 -7.63 2.29 -2.05
CA PHE A 21 -6.21 2.54 -2.28
C PHE A 21 -5.86 2.51 -3.76
N THR A 22 -6.38 1.53 -4.51
CA THR A 22 -6.17 1.44 -5.96
C THR A 22 -6.71 2.67 -6.69
N LEU A 23 -7.89 3.16 -6.31
CA LEU A 23 -8.48 4.38 -6.86
C LEU A 23 -7.65 5.63 -6.52
N LEU A 24 -7.16 5.74 -5.30
CA LEU A 24 -6.28 6.84 -4.88
C LEU A 24 -4.97 6.84 -5.68
N VAL A 25 -4.30 5.70 -5.79
CA VAL A 25 -3.07 5.56 -6.59
C VAL A 25 -3.36 5.90 -8.05
N SER A 26 -4.45 5.40 -8.62
CA SER A 26 -4.85 5.71 -10.00
C SER A 26 -5.06 7.22 -10.21
N SER A 27 -5.75 7.89 -9.28
CA SER A 27 -5.95 9.34 -9.34
C SER A 27 -4.65 10.13 -9.22
N ALA A 28 -3.70 9.66 -8.41
CA ALA A 28 -2.40 10.28 -8.25
C ALA A 28 -1.56 10.14 -9.53
N VAL A 29 -1.58 8.98 -10.18
CA VAL A 29 -0.91 8.77 -11.46
C VAL A 29 -1.54 9.66 -12.54
N LEU A 30 -2.87 9.79 -12.61
CA LEU A 30 -3.50 10.70 -13.56
C LEU A 30 -3.12 12.16 -13.33
N ARG A 31 -2.94 12.58 -12.08
CA ARG A 31 -2.63 13.97 -11.72
C ARG A 31 -1.13 14.31 -11.85
N TYR A 32 -0.25 13.36 -11.58
CA TYR A 32 1.19 13.59 -11.46
C TYR A 32 2.01 12.80 -12.48
N GLY A 33 1.39 11.95 -13.29
CA GLY A 33 2.05 11.05 -14.26
C GLY A 33 3.02 11.78 -15.17
N ASP A 34 2.65 12.95 -15.68
CA ASP A 34 3.54 13.77 -16.53
C ASP A 34 4.84 14.21 -15.83
N ARG A 35 4.83 14.34 -14.50
CA ARG A 35 6.05 14.61 -13.71
C ARG A 35 6.87 13.33 -13.53
N VAL A 36 6.19 12.20 -13.38
CA VAL A 36 6.79 10.88 -13.22
C VAL A 36 7.48 10.44 -14.52
N SER A 37 6.97 10.84 -15.69
CA SER A 37 7.58 10.59 -17.01
C SER A 37 8.95 11.22 -17.22
N ARG A 38 9.41 12.12 -16.33
CA ARG A 38 10.75 12.72 -16.40
C ARG A 38 11.82 11.89 -15.71
N PHE A 39 11.44 10.92 -14.89
CA PHE A 39 12.37 10.03 -14.22
C PHE A 39 12.83 8.92 -15.18
N THR A 40 14.09 8.52 -15.06
CA THR A 40 14.54 7.30 -15.71
C THR A 40 13.96 6.06 -15.01
N ASN A 41 13.99 4.91 -15.67
CA ASN A 41 13.53 3.66 -15.07
C ASN A 41 14.33 3.34 -13.79
N GLU A 42 15.65 3.61 -13.76
CA GLU A 42 16.46 3.37 -12.56
C GLU A 42 16.02 4.25 -11.39
N GLU A 43 15.71 5.52 -11.65
CA GLU A 43 15.24 6.45 -10.61
C GLU A 43 13.86 6.04 -10.07
N LEU A 44 12.96 5.58 -10.94
CA LEU A 44 11.64 5.08 -10.52
C LEU A 44 11.76 3.84 -9.62
N TYR A 45 12.63 2.91 -9.98
CA TYR A 45 12.90 1.74 -9.14
C TYR A 45 13.59 2.13 -7.83
N GLY A 46 14.50 3.11 -7.86
CA GLY A 46 15.16 3.65 -6.67
C GLY A 46 14.16 4.28 -5.70
N VAL A 47 13.30 5.17 -6.18
CA VAL A 47 12.26 5.82 -5.36
C VAL A 47 11.24 4.79 -4.88
N GLY A 48 10.77 3.90 -5.74
CA GLY A 48 9.82 2.84 -5.36
C GLY A 48 10.38 1.93 -4.27
N GLY A 49 11.64 1.49 -4.41
CA GLY A 49 12.33 0.68 -3.41
C GLY A 49 12.51 1.42 -2.08
N ALA A 50 12.91 2.71 -2.13
CA ALA A 50 13.05 3.53 -0.94
C ALA A 50 11.72 3.70 -0.18
N VAL A 51 10.62 3.95 -0.90
CA VAL A 51 9.28 4.06 -0.29
C VAL A 51 8.88 2.76 0.40
N LEU A 52 9.05 1.61 -0.25
CA LEU A 52 8.74 0.30 0.35
C LEU A 52 9.59 0.02 1.59
N LEU A 53 10.88 0.35 1.55
CA LEU A 53 11.79 0.20 2.69
C LEU A 53 11.32 1.06 3.87
N VAL A 54 11.03 2.34 3.63
CA VAL A 54 10.57 3.26 4.68
C VAL A 54 9.25 2.77 5.29
N LEU A 55 8.28 2.36 4.46
CA LEU A 55 7.01 1.81 4.95
C LEU A 55 7.22 0.55 5.78
N GLY A 56 8.10 -0.36 5.34
CA GLY A 56 8.45 -1.57 6.08
C GLY A 56 9.10 -1.27 7.43
N VAL A 57 10.05 -0.33 7.48
CA VAL A 57 10.70 0.11 8.73
C VAL A 57 9.68 0.74 9.69
N VAL A 58 8.83 1.66 9.20
CA VAL A 58 7.81 2.31 10.01
C VAL A 58 6.80 1.28 10.53
N TYR A 59 6.35 0.35 9.69
CA TYR A 59 5.44 -0.71 10.10
C TYR A 59 6.08 -1.65 11.13
N GLY A 60 7.34 -2.05 10.92
CA GLY A 60 8.10 -2.86 11.89
C GLY A 60 8.25 -2.14 13.23
N LEU A 61 8.59 -0.85 13.23
CA LEU A 61 8.64 -0.03 14.44
C LEU A 61 7.27 0.06 15.13
N PHE A 62 6.20 0.25 14.37
CA PHE A 62 4.85 0.27 14.90
C PHE A 62 4.50 -1.04 15.60
N LEU A 63 4.81 -2.19 15.00
CA LEU A 63 4.60 -3.51 15.63
C LEU A 63 5.43 -3.66 16.92
N VAL A 64 6.71 -3.28 16.89
CA VAL A 64 7.59 -3.30 18.07
C VAL A 64 7.02 -2.46 19.22
N LEU A 65 6.53 -1.25 18.91
CA LEU A 65 5.94 -0.35 19.90
C LEU A 65 4.61 -0.87 20.46
N ARG A 66 3.83 -1.62 19.65
CA ARG A 66 2.55 -2.18 20.09
C ARG A 66 2.70 -3.38 21.02
N GLY A 67 3.89 -4.00 21.08
CA GLY A 67 4.17 -5.14 21.95
C GLY A 67 3.53 -6.45 21.49
N ASP A 68 2.90 -6.48 20.32
CA ASP A 68 2.48 -7.69 19.64
C ASP A 68 3.75 -8.42 19.19
N ARG A 69 4.16 -9.43 19.98
CA ARG A 69 5.30 -10.31 19.68
C ARG A 69 4.89 -11.45 18.76
#